data_AF-A0A848ZBL2-F1
#
_entry.id   AF-A0A848ZBL2-F1
#
_cell.length_a   1.000
_cell.length_b   1.000
_cell.length_c   1.000
_cell.angle_alpha   90.00
_cell.angle_beta   90.00
_cell.angle_gamma   90.00
#
_symmetry.space_group_name_H-M   'P 1'
#
loop_
_entity.id
_entity.type
_entity.pdbx_description
1 polymer ?
#
loop_
_entity_poly.entity_id
_entity_poly.type
_entity_poly.pdbx_seq_one_letter_code
_entity_poly.pdbx_strand_id
1 'polypeptide(L)'
;MTSNKGLLIIGATPQGLQAALTLAHFGRKVTLIDRDSEIDRPPRHWSDKGKRWHRYLLTQSTYHPLIELLNETEVKELEESKNGVRVQLLQRPLWVLPHLCVDCEKCLLACPVELSNGAKPLFQVTFPTTMAIDKR
;
A
#
# COMPACT_ATOMS: atom_id res chain seq x y z
N MET A 1 -5.75 2.84 19.85
CA MET A 1 -4.89 3.79 19.08
C MET A 1 -3.45 3.33 19.23
N THR A 2 -2.85 2.77 18.19
CA THR A 2 -1.43 2.40 18.19
C THR A 2 -0.59 3.64 17.93
N SER A 3 0.24 4.04 18.90
CA SER A 3 1.18 5.15 18.72
C SER A 3 2.53 4.57 18.29
N ASN A 4 2.87 4.73 17.01
CA ASN A 4 4.16 4.32 16.47
C ASN A 4 5.04 5.56 16.28
N LYS A 5 6.24 5.56 16.87
CA LYS A 5 7.22 6.64 16.66
C LYS A 5 8.15 6.23 15.51
N GLY A 6 8.18 7.01 14.44
CA GLY A 6 8.97 6.71 13.26
C GLY A 6 8.89 7.81 12.21
N LEU A 7 9.37 7.48 11.01
CA LEU A 7 9.25 8.34 9.83
C LEU A 7 7.99 7.95 9.06
N LEU A 8 7.21 8.94 8.62
CA LEU A 8 6.07 8.73 7.73
C LEU A 8 6.46 9.18 6.32
N ILE A 9 6.23 8.33 5.33
CA ILE A 9 6.32 8.66 3.90
C ILE A 9 4.93 8.53 3.29
N ILE A 10 4.52 9.56 2.56
CA ILE A 10 3.21 9.61 1.91
C ILE A 10 3.41 9.42 0.40
N GLY A 11 2.82 8.36 -0.14
CA GLY A 11 2.90 7.97 -1.55
C GLY A 11 3.98 6.91 -1.80
N ALA A 12 3.55 5.72 -2.20
CA ALA A 12 4.40 4.59 -2.57
C ALA A 12 4.80 4.63 -4.06
N THR A 13 5.12 5.82 -4.56
CA THR A 13 5.73 6.03 -5.88
C THR A 13 7.15 5.44 -5.91
N PRO A 14 7.80 5.31 -7.08
CA PRO A 14 9.20 4.88 -7.14
C PRO A 14 10.13 5.70 -6.23
N GLN A 15 9.86 7.00 -6.08
CA GLN A 15 10.60 7.89 -5.19
C GLN A 15 10.32 7.58 -3.72
N GLY A 16 9.05 7.38 -3.35
CA GLY A 16 8.66 7.02 -1.99
C GLY A 16 9.22 5.67 -1.55
N LEU A 17 9.16 4.67 -2.44
CA LEU A 17 9.76 3.35 -2.22
C LEU A 17 11.27 3.43 -2.01
N GLN A 18 11.97 4.16 -2.88
CA GLN A 18 13.41 4.35 -2.75
C GLN A 18 13.78 5.11 -1.47
N ALA A 19 13.03 6.14 -1.11
CA ALA A 19 13.23 6.89 0.14
C ALA A 19 13.02 6.00 1.37
N ALA A 20 11.95 5.20 1.38
CA ALA A 20 11.65 4.26 2.45
C ALA A 20 12.79 3.25 2.64
N LEU A 21 13.25 2.63 1.55
CA LEU A 21 14.36 1.68 1.58
C LEU A 21 15.67 2.30 2.07
N THR A 22 16.01 3.48 1.58
CA THR A 22 17.23 4.18 2.01
C THR A 22 17.20 4.44 3.52
N LEU A 23 16.08 4.98 4.04
CA LEU A 23 15.94 5.27 5.47
C LEU A 23 15.93 3.99 6.32
N ALA A 24 15.31 2.94 5.82
CA ALA A 24 15.27 1.63 6.48
C ALA A 24 16.66 0.97 6.53
N HIS A 25 17.47 1.09 5.48
CA HIS A 25 18.87 0.63 5.48
C HIS A 25 19.74 1.41 6.48
N PHE A 26 19.40 2.66 6.77
CA PHE A 26 20.00 3.43 7.88
C PHE A 26 19.44 3.08 9.27
N GLY A 27 18.63 2.01 9.38
CA GLY A 27 18.09 1.52 10.65
C GLY A 27 16.92 2.35 11.19
N ARG A 28 16.23 3.12 10.35
CA ARG A 28 15.04 3.90 10.76
C ARG A 28 13.77 3.10 10.47
N LYS A 29 12.82 3.12 11.42
CA LYS A 29 11.47 2.60 11.18
C LYS A 29 10.70 3.59 10.31
N VAL A 30 10.13 3.09 9.22
CA VAL A 30 9.38 3.86 8.23
C VAL A 30 7.98 3.29 8.11
N THR A 31 6.97 4.14 8.25
CA THR A 31 5.62 3.84 7.80
C THR A 31 5.45 4.50 6.44
N LEU A 32 5.18 3.70 5.41
CA LEU A 32 4.92 4.13 4.04
C LEU A 32 3.42 3.96 3.79
N ILE A 33 2.73 5.02 3.41
CA ILE A 33 1.29 4.97 3.11
C ILE A 33 1.01 5.26 1.64
N ASP A 34 -0.01 4.62 1.10
CA ASP A 34 -0.60 5.03 -0.18
C ASP A 34 -2.12 4.94 -0.11
N ARG A 35 -2.79 5.88 -0.78
CA ARG A 35 -4.25 5.89 -0.91
C ARG A 35 -4.76 4.88 -1.93
N ASP A 36 -3.91 4.50 -2.89
CA ASP A 36 -4.25 3.59 -3.97
C ASP A 36 -3.95 2.13 -3.56
N SER A 37 -4.78 1.20 -4.03
CA SER A 37 -4.56 -0.24 -3.87
C SER A 37 -3.53 -0.80 -4.85
N GLU A 38 -3.32 -0.10 -5.96
CA GLU A 38 -2.46 -0.49 -7.06
C GLU A 38 -1.14 0.28 -7.06
N ILE A 39 -0.28 -0.03 -6.10
CA ILE A 39 1.05 0.62 -5.97
C ILE A 39 2.03 0.13 -7.05
N ASP A 40 1.73 -0.98 -7.74
CA ASP A 40 2.62 -1.60 -8.73
C ASP A 40 2.46 -1.10 -10.17
N ARG A 41 2.10 0.18 -10.38
CA ARG A 41 2.00 0.73 -11.74
C ARG A 41 3.19 1.64 -12.06
N PRO A 42 4.30 1.10 -12.59
CA PRO A 42 5.37 1.95 -13.10
C PRO A 42 4.84 2.82 -14.26
N PRO A 43 5.41 4.02 -14.48
CA PRO A 43 5.01 4.88 -15.59
C PRO A 43 5.05 4.14 -16.93
N ARG A 44 3.99 4.29 -17.75
CA ARG A 44 3.83 3.53 -19.01
C ARG A 44 5.02 3.66 -19.98
N HIS A 45 5.68 4.81 -19.97
CA HIS A 45 6.81 5.13 -20.85
C HIS A 45 8.15 4.51 -20.39
N TRP A 46 8.21 3.86 -19.21
CA TRP A 46 9.43 3.21 -18.75
C TRP A 46 9.80 2.00 -19.60
N SER A 47 11.10 1.82 -19.82
CA SER A 47 11.64 0.61 -20.43
C SER A 47 11.35 -0.64 -19.58
N ASP A 48 11.44 -1.83 -20.16
CA ASP A 48 11.26 -3.08 -19.40
C ASP A 48 12.28 -3.24 -18.27
N LYS A 49 13.50 -2.70 -18.47
CA LYS A 49 14.51 -2.62 -17.40
C LYS A 49 14.02 -1.73 -16.25
N GLY A 50 13.43 -0.57 -16.56
CA GLY A 50 12.84 0.33 -15.56
C GLY A 50 11.67 -0.31 -14.80
N LYS A 51 10.78 -1.01 -15.51
CA LYS A 51 9.66 -1.75 -14.91
C LYS A 51 10.14 -2.87 -13.98
N ARG A 52 11.19 -3.62 -14.37
CA ARG A 52 11.81 -4.63 -13.49
C ARG A 52 12.44 -4.01 -12.25
N TRP A 53 13.10 -2.86 -12.38
CA TRP A 53 13.65 -2.13 -11.24
C TRP A 53 12.56 -1.64 -10.29
N HIS A 54 11.43 -1.14 -10.81
CA HIS A 54 10.27 -0.79 -10.00
C HIS A 54 9.78 -1.96 -9.14
N ARG A 55 9.57 -3.11 -9.78
CA ARG A 55 9.09 -4.32 -9.10
C ARG A 55 10.08 -4.80 -8.04
N TYR A 56 11.38 -4.65 -8.29
CA TYR A 56 12.42 -4.92 -7.30
C TYR A 56 12.29 -4.00 -6.08
N LEU A 57 12.20 -2.68 -6.28
CA LEU A 57 12.00 -1.73 -5.18
C LEU A 57 10.76 -2.05 -4.35
N LEU A 58 9.63 -2.29 -5.02
CA LEU A 58 8.37 -2.58 -4.35
C LEU A 58 8.44 -3.87 -3.51
N THR A 59 9.06 -4.92 -4.06
CA THR A 59 9.28 -6.18 -3.34
C THR A 59 10.18 -5.96 -2.12
N GLN A 60 11.31 -5.26 -2.29
CA GLN A 60 12.23 -5.00 -1.18
C GLN A 60 11.56 -4.17 -0.08
N SER A 61 10.85 -3.09 -0.45
CA SER A 61 10.16 -2.23 0.52
C SER A 61 9.10 -2.99 1.32
N THR A 62 8.33 -3.84 0.64
CA THR A 62 7.20 -4.57 1.26
C THR A 62 7.68 -5.58 2.31
N TYR A 63 8.77 -6.29 2.03
CA TYR A 63 9.27 -7.35 2.91
C TYR A 63 10.36 -6.86 3.88
N HIS A 64 10.68 -5.57 3.88
CA HIS A 64 11.71 -5.04 4.78
C HIS A 64 11.18 -4.96 6.22
N PRO A 65 11.90 -5.48 7.23
CA PRO A 65 11.41 -5.56 8.62
C PRO A 65 11.23 -4.20 9.32
N LEU A 66 11.80 -3.13 8.75
CA LEU A 66 11.68 -1.76 9.26
C LEU A 66 10.72 -0.89 8.46
N ILE A 67 10.06 -1.45 7.43
CA ILE A 67 9.08 -0.72 6.61
C ILE A 67 7.71 -1.33 6.86
N GLU A 68 6.76 -0.50 7.29
CA GLU A 68 5.35 -0.83 7.38
C GLU A 68 4.63 -0.15 6.22
N LEU A 69 4.21 -0.93 5.22
CA LEU A 69 3.44 -0.43 4.08
C LEU A 69 1.93 -0.54 4.37
N LEU A 70 1.23 0.59 4.31
CA LEU A 70 -0.22 0.68 4.48
C LEU A 70 -0.88 1.19 3.20
N ASN A 71 -1.53 0.30 2.47
CA ASN A 71 -2.32 0.66 1.29
C ASN A 71 -3.71 1.12 1.72
N GLU A 72 -4.45 1.71 0.77
CA GLU A 72 -5.80 2.20 1.02
C GLU A 72 -5.84 3.13 2.25
N THR A 73 -4.75 3.87 2.49
CA THR A 73 -4.51 4.65 3.70
C THR A 73 -4.17 6.09 3.34
N GLU A 74 -4.91 7.02 3.92
CA GLU A 74 -4.73 8.46 3.71
C GLU A 74 -4.53 9.21 5.03
N VAL A 75 -3.91 10.39 4.95
CA VAL A 75 -3.80 11.29 6.10
C VAL A 75 -5.15 11.96 6.33
N LYS A 76 -5.71 11.76 7.51
CA LYS A 76 -6.94 12.41 7.95
C LYS A 76 -6.67 13.77 8.58
N GLU A 77 -5.65 13.83 9.44
CA GLU A 77 -5.32 15.01 10.23
C GLU A 77 -3.82 15.04 10.53
N LEU A 78 -3.25 16.24 10.60
CA LEU A 78 -1.86 16.48 10.91
C LEU A 78 -1.76 17.59 11.95
N GLU A 79 -1.13 17.28 13.08
CA GLU A 79 -0.87 18.21 14.17
C GLU A 79 0.64 18.36 14.37
N GLU A 80 1.16 19.56 14.17
CA GLU A 80 2.57 19.86 14.46
C GLU A 80 2.76 20.29 15.92
N SER A 81 3.86 19.86 16.52
CA SER A 81 4.25 20.24 17.87
C SER A 81 5.76 20.43 17.94
N LYS A 82 6.25 21.04 19.04
CA LYS A 82 7.70 21.16 19.30
C LYS A 82 8.42 19.80 19.35
N ASN A 83 7.70 18.71 19.58
CA ASN A 83 8.24 17.35 19.70
C ASN A 83 8.10 16.53 18.41
N GLY A 84 7.71 17.16 17.30
CA GLY A 84 7.48 16.51 16.01
C GLY A 84 6.02 16.56 15.57
N VAL A 85 5.67 15.70 14.62
CA VAL A 85 4.36 15.70 13.95
C VAL A 85 3.54 14.49 14.42
N ARG A 86 2.31 14.74 14.88
CA ARG A 86 1.31 13.70 15.08
C ARG A 86 0.42 13.64 13.83
N VAL A 87 0.31 12.46 13.24
CA VAL A 87 -0.51 12.23 12.05
C VAL A 87 -1.58 11.20 12.38
N GLN A 88 -2.84 11.53 12.09
CA GLN A 88 -3.93 10.57 12.10
C GLN A 88 -4.10 9.98 10.70
N LEU A 89 -4.06 8.66 10.62
CA LEU A 89 -4.25 7.92 9.38
C LEU A 89 -5.64 7.31 9.33
N LEU A 90 -6.27 7.34 8.17
CA LEU A 90 -7.49 6.64 7.86
C LEU A 90 -7.17 5.52 6.88
N GLN A 91 -7.18 4.28 7.35
CA GLN A 91 -7.06 3.09 6.51
C GLN A 91 -8.44 2.56 6.17
N ARG A 92 -8.75 2.44 4.88
CA ARG A 92 -10.01 1.88 4.41
C ARG A 92 -9.98 0.36 4.56
N PRO A 93 -11.07 -0.26 5.07
CA PRO A 93 -11.11 -1.70 5.24
C PRO A 93 -11.11 -2.41 3.87
N LEU A 94 -10.33 -3.49 3.78
CA LEU A 94 -10.32 -4.35 2.60
C LEU A 94 -11.48 -5.36 2.59
N TRP A 95 -12.19 -5.51 3.72
CA TRP A 95 -13.27 -6.49 3.94
C TRP A 95 -12.86 -7.96 3.73
N VAL A 96 -11.55 -8.20 3.67
CA VAL A 96 -10.89 -9.49 3.61
C VAL A 96 -9.74 -9.42 4.61
N LEU A 97 -9.50 -10.49 5.34
CA LEU A 97 -8.34 -10.60 6.22
C LEU A 97 -7.12 -10.97 5.37
N PRO A 98 -6.11 -10.07 5.18
CA PRO A 98 -5.04 -10.31 4.21
C PRO A 98 -4.21 -11.56 4.51
N HIS A 99 -3.99 -11.85 5.79
CA HIS A 99 -3.23 -13.02 6.24
C HIS A 99 -3.96 -14.36 6.04
N LEU A 100 -5.26 -14.34 5.70
CA LEU A 100 -6.05 -15.53 5.35
C LEU A 100 -6.31 -15.63 3.84
N CYS A 101 -6.05 -14.56 3.09
CA CYS A 101 -6.23 -14.57 1.65
C CYS A 101 -5.09 -15.35 1.00
N VAL A 102 -5.43 -16.29 0.13
CA VAL A 102 -4.48 -17.10 -0.65
C VAL A 102 -4.51 -16.78 -2.15
N ASP A 103 -5.14 -15.66 -2.52
CA ASP A 103 -5.24 -15.17 -3.90
C ASP A 103 -5.74 -16.22 -4.92
N CYS A 104 -6.70 -17.04 -4.51
CA CYS A 104 -7.22 -18.14 -5.35
C CYS A 104 -8.31 -17.73 -6.35
N GLU A 105 -8.70 -16.45 -6.37
CA GLU A 105 -9.72 -15.86 -7.26
C GLU A 105 -11.13 -16.48 -7.22
N LYS A 106 -11.40 -17.49 -6.39
CA LYS A 106 -12.73 -18.10 -6.25
C LYS A 106 -13.83 -17.09 -5.87
N CYS A 107 -13.46 -16.05 -5.12
CA CYS A 107 -14.38 -14.96 -4.76
C CYS A 107 -14.86 -14.18 -5.99
N LEU A 108 -14.01 -13.96 -6.99
CA LEU A 108 -14.38 -13.29 -8.24
C LEU A 108 -15.40 -14.14 -9.01
N LEU A 109 -15.14 -15.43 -9.15
CA LEU A 109 -16.04 -16.35 -9.86
C LEU A 109 -17.42 -16.46 -9.18
N ALA A 110 -17.44 -16.52 -7.85
CA ALA A 110 -18.67 -16.66 -7.08
C ALA A 110 -19.47 -15.35 -6.91
N CYS A 111 -18.87 -14.19 -7.16
CA CYS A 111 -19.51 -12.91 -6.91
C CYS A 111 -20.74 -12.69 -7.82
N PRO A 112 -21.95 -12.52 -7.25
CA PRO A 112 -23.17 -12.33 -8.04
C PRO A 112 -23.42 -10.87 -8.45
N VAL A 113 -22.61 -9.94 -7.95
CA VAL A 113 -22.77 -8.51 -8.19
C VAL A 113 -21.93 -8.09 -9.39
N GLU A 114 -22.54 -7.33 -10.28
CA GLU A 114 -21.91 -6.68 -11.43
C GLU A 114 -22.17 -5.18 -11.35
N LEU A 115 -21.12 -4.38 -11.54
CA LEU A 115 -21.17 -2.92 -11.53
C LEU A 115 -21.69 -2.41 -12.88
N SER A 116 -22.05 -1.13 -12.94
CA SER A 116 -22.58 -0.48 -14.16
C SER A 116 -21.63 -0.54 -15.36
N ASN A 117 -20.33 -0.71 -15.12
CA ASN A 117 -19.29 -0.84 -16.14
C ASN A 117 -18.94 -2.32 -16.47
N GLY A 118 -19.69 -3.29 -15.96
CA GLY A 118 -19.44 -4.72 -16.15
C GLY A 118 -18.32 -5.31 -15.26
N ALA A 119 -17.70 -4.51 -14.39
CA ALA A 119 -16.70 -5.00 -13.46
C ALA A 119 -17.35 -5.62 -12.21
N LYS A 120 -16.59 -6.43 -11.46
CA LYS A 120 -17.00 -6.91 -10.13
C LYS A 120 -16.53 -5.93 -9.05
N PRO A 121 -17.22 -5.83 -7.90
CA PRO A 121 -16.81 -4.99 -6.77
C PRO A 121 -15.67 -5.65 -5.97
N LEU A 122 -14.67 -6.18 -6.65
CA LEU A 122 -13.53 -6.90 -6.10
C LEU A 122 -12.28 -6.44 -6.83
N PHE A 123 -11.25 -6.09 -6.08
CA PHE A 123 -9.96 -5.67 -6.65
C PHE A 123 -8.82 -6.35 -5.89
N GLN A 124 -7.69 -6.52 -6.59
CA GLN A 124 -6.49 -7.07 -5.99
C GLN A 124 -5.66 -5.92 -5.41
N VAL A 125 -5.28 -6.05 -4.15
CA VAL A 125 -4.28 -5.21 -3.51
C VAL A 125 -2.94 -5.88 -3.69
N THR A 126 -1.96 -5.19 -4.27
CA THR A 126 -0.72 -5.89 -4.65
C THR A 126 0.13 -6.30 -3.44
N PHE A 127 0.11 -5.53 -2.34
CA PHE A 127 1.01 -5.76 -1.19
C PHE A 127 0.41 -5.37 0.17
N PRO A 128 0.22 -6.32 1.12
CA PRO A 128 0.30 -7.76 0.90
C PRO A 128 -0.67 -8.18 -0.20
N THR A 129 -0.28 -9.15 -1.02
CA THR A 129 -1.15 -9.64 -2.10
C THR A 129 -2.42 -10.22 -1.49
N THR A 130 -3.54 -9.52 -1.67
CA THR A 130 -4.85 -9.92 -1.13
C THR A 130 -5.95 -9.41 -2.02
N MET A 131 -7.06 -10.12 -2.06
CA MET A 131 -8.30 -9.59 -2.58
C MET A 131 -8.90 -8.59 -1.59
N ALA A 132 -9.60 -7.59 -2.10
CA ALA A 132 -10.39 -6.65 -1.35
C ALA A 132 -11.77 -6.48 -1.99
N ILE A 133 -12.78 -6.17 -1.18
CA ILE A 133 -14.15 -5.93 -1.64
C ILE A 133 -14.41 -4.43 -1.66
N ASP A 134 -14.86 -3.90 -2.79
CA ASP A 134 -15.31 -2.51 -2.85
C ASP A 134 -16.74 -2.38 -2.29
N LYS A 135 -16.90 -1.42 -1.38
CA LYS A 135 -18.16 -1.10 -0.69
C LYS A 135 -18.52 0.38 -0.83
N ARG A 136 -17.82 1.11 -1.70
CA ARG A 136 -18.05 2.54 -1.98
C ARG A 136 -19.28 2.76 -2.84
#